data_AF-A0A847VNR8-F1
#
_entry.id   AF-A0A847VNR8-F1
#
_cell.length_a   1.000
_cell.length_b   1.000
_cell.length_c   1.000
_cell.angle_alpha   90.00
_cell.angle_beta   90.00
_cell.angle_gamma   90.00
#
_symmetry.space_group_name_H-M   'P 1'
#
loop_
_entity.id
_entity.type
_entity.pdbx_description
1 polymer ?
#
loop_
_entity_poly.entity_id
_entity_poly.type
_entity_poly.pdbx_seq_one_letter_code
_entity_poly.pdbx_strand_id
1 'polypeptide(L)'
;MPAHLLSVPGALGQAVAWVNATSRKPQPMFAVQAALALGSACMGRRWRTDNANWPALYFMNVGPSGAGKEHAKYAVETLLEAAGLARLVGVGRFVSESSVVSSLIDKPAQFSVLDEFGKMLQSASIAQNFADRNTLKALMETWGRADGVLRPAAYSTAGLSSKQAEELAKRLVRKPSLTMLAMTTPETLFEGLTSAAVVDGFLNRFISVHSDRGRQLARTVEAVAPPEELLAWMRDAASAAASGGNLACLQVAHDMEPDPKVMALDAGALRVFAELEHHVLQRSNQLDAEGLAEMMT
;
A
#
# COMPACT_ATOMS: atom_id res chain seq x y z
N MET A 1 -8.30 -5.99 18.33
CA MET A 1 -8.15 -6.94 17.21
C MET A 1 -8.03 -8.37 17.75
N PRO A 2 -8.65 -9.39 17.12
CA PRO A 2 -8.50 -10.78 17.52
C PRO A 2 -7.03 -11.23 17.61
N ALA A 3 -6.68 -11.98 18.66
CA ALA A 3 -5.28 -12.34 18.94
C ALA A 3 -4.62 -13.16 17.83
N HIS A 4 -5.38 -14.02 17.15
CA HIS A 4 -4.86 -14.84 16.05
C HIS A 4 -4.43 -14.01 14.82
N LEU A 5 -4.93 -12.78 14.66
CA LEU A 5 -4.52 -11.87 13.59
C LEU A 5 -3.22 -11.12 13.92
N LEU A 6 -2.71 -11.23 15.16
CA LEU A 6 -1.43 -10.66 15.55
C LEU A 6 -0.23 -11.54 15.16
N SER A 7 -0.50 -12.78 14.78
CA SER A 7 0.48 -13.74 14.30
C SER A 7 0.26 -13.99 12.81
N VAL A 8 1.21 -13.56 11.99
CA VAL A 8 1.24 -13.86 10.56
C VAL A 8 2.14 -15.09 10.34
N PRO A 9 1.74 -16.09 9.55
CA PRO A 9 2.59 -17.25 9.29
C PRO A 9 3.81 -16.91 8.42
N GLY A 10 4.81 -17.79 8.45
CA GLY A 10 5.98 -17.74 7.55
C GLY A 10 6.91 -16.54 7.78
N ALA A 11 7.60 -16.10 6.73
CA ALA A 11 8.59 -15.03 6.78
C ALA A 11 8.00 -13.70 7.30
N LEU A 12 6.75 -13.38 6.93
CA LEU A 12 6.09 -12.17 7.44
C LEU A 12 5.87 -12.21 8.95
N GLY A 13 5.71 -13.40 9.55
CA GLY A 13 5.71 -13.57 11.00
C GLY A 13 7.02 -13.17 11.67
N GLN A 14 8.16 -13.45 11.01
CA GLN A 14 9.48 -13.01 11.47
C GLN A 14 9.59 -11.48 11.42
N ALA A 15 9.03 -10.85 10.37
CA ALA A 15 8.95 -9.38 10.29
C ALA A 15 8.12 -8.81 11.45
N VAL A 16 6.94 -9.38 11.74
CA VAL A 16 6.12 -8.97 12.91
C VAL A 16 6.89 -9.09 14.21
N ALA A 17 7.60 -10.20 14.43
CA ALA A 17 8.41 -10.41 15.63
C ALA A 17 9.53 -9.38 15.74
N TRP A 18 10.26 -9.15 14.64
CA TRP A 18 11.37 -8.18 14.60
C TRP A 18 10.91 -6.73 14.80
N VAL A 19 9.81 -6.33 14.15
CA VAL A 19 9.22 -4.99 14.32
C VAL A 19 8.81 -4.77 15.78
N ASN A 20 8.18 -5.75 16.40
CA ASN A 20 7.80 -5.67 17.82
C ASN A 20 9.04 -5.62 18.72
N ALA A 21 10.06 -6.45 18.48
CA ALA A 21 11.29 -6.49 19.27
C ALA A 21 12.04 -5.15 19.22
N THR A 22 12.10 -4.52 18.04
CA THR A 22 12.82 -3.26 17.82
C THR A 22 12.02 -2.01 18.17
N SER A 23 10.74 -2.14 18.51
CA SER A 23 9.90 -0.98 18.83
C SER A 23 10.11 -0.49 20.27
N ARG A 24 10.33 0.82 20.41
CA ARG A 24 10.34 1.52 21.71
C ARG A 24 8.96 1.58 22.37
N LYS A 25 7.89 1.53 21.57
CA LYS A 25 6.49 1.52 22.02
C LYS A 25 5.72 0.49 21.20
N PRO A 26 5.77 -0.79 21.59
CA PRO A 26 5.27 -1.89 20.76
C PRO A 26 3.77 -1.77 20.43
N GLN A 27 3.49 -1.77 19.13
CA GLN A 27 2.15 -1.76 18.56
C GLN A 27 1.97 -2.98 17.66
N PRO A 28 1.52 -4.13 18.20
CA PRO A 28 1.43 -5.39 17.48
C PRO A 28 0.57 -5.31 16.20
N MET A 29 -0.52 -4.53 16.22
CA MET A 29 -1.37 -4.31 15.04
C MET A 29 -0.60 -3.58 13.92
N PHE A 30 0.21 -2.58 14.29
CA PHE A 30 1.05 -1.85 13.31
C PHE A 30 2.24 -2.69 12.84
N ALA A 31 2.72 -3.62 13.67
CA ALA A 31 3.75 -4.58 13.27
C ALA A 31 3.23 -5.55 12.20
N VAL A 32 1.98 -6.01 12.32
CA VAL A 32 1.31 -6.79 11.27
C VAL A 32 1.19 -5.99 9.98
N GLN A 33 0.71 -4.75 10.05
CA GLN A 33 0.62 -3.88 8.85
C GLN A 33 1.97 -3.63 8.20
N ALA A 34 3.03 -3.41 8.99
CA ALA A 34 4.39 -3.27 8.48
C ALA A 34 4.84 -4.52 7.73
N ALA A 35 4.60 -5.71 8.29
CA ALA A 35 4.93 -6.97 7.64
C ALA A 35 4.13 -7.19 6.34
N LEU A 36 2.83 -6.89 6.34
CA LEU A 36 1.98 -7.01 5.15
C LEU A 36 2.40 -5.99 4.06
N ALA A 37 2.74 -4.76 4.44
CA ALA A 37 3.27 -3.76 3.53
C ALA A 37 4.61 -4.19 2.93
N LEU A 38 5.50 -4.77 3.74
CA LEU A 38 6.76 -5.33 3.28
C LEU A 38 6.55 -6.43 2.23
N GLY A 39 5.63 -7.37 2.49
CA GLY A 39 5.28 -8.44 1.56
C GLY A 39 4.67 -7.90 0.27
N SER A 40 3.72 -6.97 0.37
CA SER A 40 3.10 -6.27 -0.76
C SER A 40 4.15 -5.60 -1.65
N ALA A 41 5.10 -4.88 -1.07
CA ALA A 41 6.16 -4.19 -1.80
C ALA A 41 7.12 -5.17 -2.50
N CYS A 42 7.54 -6.24 -1.81
CA CYS A 42 8.44 -7.25 -2.37
C CYS A 42 7.78 -8.01 -3.53
N MET A 43 6.49 -8.32 -3.40
CA MET A 43 5.76 -9.14 -4.37
C MET A 43 5.16 -8.33 -5.53
N GLY A 44 5.11 -6.99 -5.42
CA GLY A 44 4.56 -6.09 -6.42
C GLY A 44 5.06 -6.35 -7.84
N ARG A 45 4.14 -6.40 -8.83
CA ARG A 45 4.39 -6.75 -10.25
C ARG A 45 4.95 -8.15 -10.52
N ARG A 46 5.31 -8.92 -9.51
CA ARG A 46 6.04 -10.20 -9.64
C ARG A 46 5.19 -11.40 -9.31
N TRP A 47 4.14 -11.20 -8.53
CA TRP A 47 3.22 -12.24 -8.12
C TRP A 47 1.80 -11.79 -8.38
N ARG A 48 0.95 -12.76 -8.71
CA ARG A 48 -0.50 -12.59 -8.76
C ARG A 48 -1.17 -13.89 -8.35
N THR A 49 -2.40 -13.83 -7.91
CA THR A 49 -3.21 -15.04 -7.74
C THR A 49 -3.73 -15.55 -9.09
N ASP A 50 -4.25 -16.78 -9.09
CA ASP A 50 -5.04 -17.34 -10.18
C ASP A 50 -6.37 -16.58 -10.43
N ASN A 51 -6.87 -15.85 -9.43
CA ASN A 51 -7.98 -14.88 -9.56
C ASN A 51 -7.55 -13.46 -9.97
N ALA A 52 -6.31 -13.28 -10.44
CA ALA A 52 -5.75 -11.99 -10.86
C ALA A 52 -5.72 -10.91 -9.76
N ASN A 53 -5.63 -11.32 -8.49
CA ASN A 53 -5.36 -10.38 -7.41
C ASN A 53 -3.87 -10.04 -7.39
N TRP A 54 -3.56 -8.75 -7.45
CA TRP A 54 -2.19 -8.23 -7.40
C TRP A 54 -1.88 -7.66 -6.01
N PRO A 55 -0.65 -7.85 -5.49
CA PRO A 55 -0.28 -7.44 -4.13
C PRO A 55 0.07 -5.94 -4.05
N ALA A 56 -0.75 -5.05 -4.63
CA ALA A 56 -0.62 -3.59 -4.51
C ALA A 56 -1.62 -3.08 -3.46
N LEU A 57 -1.19 -3.08 -2.19
CA LEU A 57 -2.09 -2.88 -1.05
C LEU A 57 -1.86 -1.53 -0.38
N TYR A 58 -2.96 -0.89 0.06
CA TYR A 58 -2.91 0.32 0.86
C TYR A 58 -3.29 0.01 2.31
N PHE A 59 -2.48 0.50 3.24
CA PHE A 59 -2.61 0.26 4.67
C PHE A 59 -2.79 1.58 5.39
N MET A 60 -3.63 1.61 6.42
CA MET A 60 -3.81 2.80 7.27
C MET A 60 -3.65 2.43 8.75
N ASN A 61 -2.67 3.06 9.40
CA ASN A 61 -2.42 2.94 10.83
C ASN A 61 -2.99 4.16 11.55
N VAL A 62 -4.05 3.95 12.34
CA VAL A 62 -4.71 4.99 13.13
C VAL A 62 -4.33 4.82 14.59
N GLY A 63 -3.64 5.82 15.16
CA GLY A 63 -3.25 5.78 16.56
C GLY A 63 -2.86 7.17 17.09
N PRO A 64 -2.99 7.39 18.41
CA PRO A 64 -2.75 8.71 19.00
C PRO A 64 -1.29 9.15 18.81
N SER A 65 -1.06 10.46 18.91
CA SER A 65 0.32 10.99 18.84
C SER A 65 1.20 10.39 19.94
N GLY A 66 2.43 10.03 19.57
CA GLY A 66 3.39 9.38 20.46
C GLY A 66 3.10 7.92 20.79
N ALA A 67 2.16 7.25 20.10
CA ALA A 67 1.82 5.84 20.31
C ALA A 67 2.85 4.84 19.72
N GLY A 68 3.81 5.31 18.92
CA GLY A 68 4.82 4.46 18.27
C GLY A 68 4.50 4.03 16.84
N LYS A 69 3.50 4.64 16.18
CA LYS A 69 3.11 4.33 14.79
C LYS A 69 4.24 4.49 13.77
N GLU A 70 5.12 5.47 13.98
CA GLU A 70 6.28 5.75 13.12
C GLU A 70 7.27 4.58 13.02
N HIS A 71 7.27 3.68 14.00
CA HIS A 71 8.15 2.50 13.96
C HIS A 71 7.80 1.58 12.79
N ALA A 72 6.54 1.57 12.33
CA ALA A 72 6.12 0.78 11.19
C ALA A 72 6.81 1.22 9.89
N LYS A 73 6.86 2.53 9.60
CA LYS A 73 7.57 3.04 8.40
C LYS A 73 9.06 2.75 8.47
N TYR A 74 9.67 3.06 9.62
CA TYR A 74 11.09 2.83 9.86
C TYR A 74 11.46 1.37 9.65
N ALA A 75 10.66 0.45 10.18
CA ALA A 75 10.92 -0.97 10.07
C ALA A 75 10.87 -1.47 8.62
N VAL A 76 9.87 -1.04 7.83
CA VAL A 76 9.76 -1.45 6.42
C VAL A 76 10.95 -0.94 5.61
N GLU A 77 11.29 0.35 5.74
CA GLU A 77 12.43 0.96 5.04
C GLU A 77 13.75 0.27 5.44
N THR A 78 13.98 0.05 6.73
CA THR A 78 15.18 -0.63 7.24
C THR A 78 15.31 -2.04 6.70
N LEU A 79 14.22 -2.81 6.65
CA LEU A 79 14.23 -4.17 6.12
C LEU A 79 14.47 -4.18 4.61
N LEU A 80 13.86 -3.27 3.86
CA LEU A 80 14.09 -3.14 2.42
C LEU A 80 15.56 -2.78 2.14
N GLU A 81 16.14 -1.85 2.89
CA GLU A 81 17.56 -1.50 2.78
C GLU A 81 18.48 -2.69 3.10
N ALA A 82 18.23 -3.37 4.23
CA ALA A 82 19.01 -4.53 4.66
C ALA A 82 18.95 -5.69 3.65
N ALA A 83 17.84 -5.83 2.92
CA ALA A 83 17.69 -6.82 1.86
C ALA A 83 18.30 -6.40 0.51
N GLY A 84 18.87 -5.19 0.38
CA GLY A 84 19.34 -4.65 -0.90
C GLY A 84 18.18 -4.25 -1.84
N LEU A 85 17.01 -3.94 -1.28
CA LEU A 85 15.77 -3.60 -1.97
C LEU A 85 15.39 -2.12 -1.84
N ALA A 86 16.33 -1.24 -1.49
CA ALA A 86 16.10 0.21 -1.36
C ALA A 86 15.46 0.87 -2.61
N ARG A 87 15.64 0.27 -3.79
CA ARG A 87 14.95 0.69 -5.04
C ARG A 87 13.43 0.63 -4.95
N LEU A 88 12.87 -0.20 -4.07
CA LEU A 88 11.43 -0.29 -3.81
C LEU A 88 10.94 0.83 -2.89
N VAL A 89 11.81 1.58 -2.22
CA VAL A 89 11.39 2.73 -1.42
C VAL A 89 11.03 3.86 -2.39
N GLY A 90 9.76 4.27 -2.34
CA GLY A 90 9.17 5.29 -3.18
C GLY A 90 9.48 6.70 -2.70
N VAL A 91 8.69 7.66 -3.19
CA VAL A 91 8.81 9.07 -2.78
C VAL A 91 8.20 9.29 -1.40
N GLY A 92 8.75 10.26 -0.65
CA GLY A 92 8.27 10.60 0.70
C GLY A 92 6.94 11.38 0.73
N ARG A 93 6.60 12.13 -0.33
CA ARG A 93 5.30 12.82 -0.46
C ARG A 93 4.94 13.03 -1.92
N PHE A 94 3.68 12.79 -2.27
CA PHE A 94 3.10 13.19 -3.55
C PHE A 94 2.59 14.64 -3.47
N VAL A 95 3.01 15.47 -4.42
CA VAL A 95 2.67 16.91 -4.46
C VAL A 95 1.52 17.18 -5.44
N SER A 96 1.34 16.30 -6.43
CA SER A 96 0.33 16.41 -7.49
C SER A 96 -0.02 15.04 -8.08
N GLU A 97 -1.11 14.97 -8.84
CA GLU A 97 -1.44 13.83 -9.71
C GLU A 97 -0.26 13.42 -10.62
N SER A 98 0.39 14.38 -11.27
CA SER A 98 1.55 14.11 -12.13
C SER A 98 2.75 13.54 -11.37
N SER A 99 2.90 13.87 -10.07
CA SER A 99 3.95 13.30 -9.22
C SER A 99 3.73 11.81 -8.93
N VAL A 100 2.47 11.37 -8.82
CA VAL A 100 2.12 9.94 -8.66
C VAL A 100 2.55 9.18 -9.91
N VAL A 101 2.11 9.62 -11.08
CA VAL A 101 2.44 8.96 -12.35
C VAL A 101 3.94 8.97 -12.62
N SER A 102 4.61 10.12 -12.41
CA SER A 102 6.06 10.24 -12.65
C SER A 102 6.87 9.33 -11.72
N SER A 103 6.46 9.19 -10.45
CA SER A 103 7.12 8.26 -9.53
C SER A 103 6.98 6.80 -9.97
N LEU A 104 5.87 6.42 -10.59
CA LEU A 104 5.63 5.06 -11.08
C LEU A 104 6.28 4.79 -12.44
N ILE A 105 6.59 5.84 -13.21
CA ILE A 105 7.44 5.73 -14.39
C ILE A 105 8.89 5.41 -13.97
N ASP A 106 9.39 6.09 -12.93
CA ASP A 106 10.71 5.82 -12.36
C ASP A 106 10.76 4.46 -11.63
N LYS A 107 9.77 4.20 -10.77
CA LYS A 107 9.65 3.01 -9.92
C LYS A 107 8.26 2.40 -10.05
N PRO A 108 8.02 1.54 -11.04
CA PRO A 108 6.69 0.96 -11.30
C PRO A 108 6.20 0.00 -10.21
N ALA A 109 7.09 -0.45 -9.34
CA ALA A 109 6.76 -1.11 -8.08
C ALA A 109 7.46 -0.37 -6.94
N GLN A 110 6.70 0.19 -5.99
CA GLN A 110 7.25 0.97 -4.88
C GLN A 110 6.38 0.94 -3.62
N PHE A 111 7.03 1.16 -2.48
CA PHE A 111 6.47 1.38 -1.16
C PHE A 111 6.58 2.86 -0.79
N SER A 112 5.46 3.51 -0.51
CA SER A 112 5.42 4.91 -0.08
C SER A 112 4.72 5.06 1.26
N VAL A 113 5.22 6.00 2.06
CA VAL A 113 4.66 6.32 3.36
C VAL A 113 3.88 7.62 3.25
N LEU A 114 2.64 7.62 3.75
CA LEU A 114 1.81 8.82 3.84
C LEU A 114 1.64 9.19 5.32
N ASP A 115 2.57 10.00 5.81
CA ASP A 115 2.48 10.53 7.16
C ASP A 115 1.45 11.66 7.25
N GLU A 116 0.85 11.83 8.43
CA GLU A 116 -0.24 12.79 8.69
C GLU A 116 -1.39 12.73 7.67
N PHE A 117 -1.75 11.53 7.23
CA PHE A 117 -2.68 11.33 6.12
C PHE A 117 -4.06 11.97 6.34
N GLY A 118 -4.56 12.02 7.58
CA GLY A 118 -5.80 12.73 7.91
C GLY A 118 -5.77 14.21 7.51
N LYS A 119 -4.63 14.89 7.67
CA LYS A 119 -4.48 16.29 7.22
C LYS A 119 -4.48 16.41 5.70
N MET A 120 -3.95 15.41 4.99
CA MET A 120 -4.05 15.35 3.52
C MET A 120 -5.51 15.25 3.07
N LEU A 121 -6.32 14.43 3.75
CA LEU A 121 -7.77 14.35 3.51
C LEU A 121 -8.48 15.68 3.80
N GLN A 122 -8.17 16.31 4.93
CA GLN A 122 -8.70 17.64 5.27
C GLN A 122 -8.33 18.70 4.22
N SER A 123 -7.08 18.70 3.76
CA SER A 123 -6.61 19.64 2.73
C SER A 123 -7.33 19.42 1.40
N ALA A 124 -7.56 18.15 1.02
CA ALA A 124 -8.30 17.79 -0.17
C ALA A 124 -9.80 18.09 -0.05
N SER A 125 -10.40 18.10 1.13
CA SER A 125 -11.82 18.44 1.27
C SER A 125 -12.12 19.93 1.04
N ILE A 126 -11.11 20.79 1.05
CA ILE A 126 -11.25 22.22 0.76
C ILE A 126 -11.64 22.41 -0.72
N ALA A 127 -12.80 23.07 -0.95
CA ALA A 127 -13.41 23.21 -2.28
C ALA A 127 -12.53 23.86 -3.36
N GLN A 128 -11.54 24.68 -2.96
CA GLN A 128 -10.59 25.35 -3.87
C GLN A 128 -9.27 24.58 -4.04
N ASN A 129 -9.02 23.53 -3.24
CA ASN A 129 -7.79 22.77 -3.31
C ASN A 129 -7.91 21.61 -4.31
N PHE A 130 -7.79 21.91 -5.59
CA PHE A 130 -7.90 20.90 -6.66
C PHE A 130 -6.67 19.98 -6.72
N ALA A 131 -5.49 20.47 -6.33
CA ALA A 131 -4.24 19.70 -6.43
C ALA A 131 -4.22 18.48 -5.51
N ASP A 132 -4.56 18.66 -4.22
CA ASP A 132 -4.60 17.55 -3.27
C ASP A 132 -5.72 16.56 -3.63
N ARG A 133 -6.89 17.05 -4.07
CA ARG A 133 -7.99 16.19 -4.57
C ARG A 133 -7.58 15.34 -5.75
N ASN A 134 -6.94 15.92 -6.75
CA ASN A 134 -6.49 15.19 -7.93
C ASN A 134 -5.39 14.18 -7.57
N THR A 135 -4.54 14.51 -6.59
CA THR A 135 -3.54 13.57 -6.05
C THR A 135 -4.21 12.35 -5.43
N LEU A 136 -5.22 12.54 -4.57
CA LEU A 136 -5.98 11.41 -3.98
C LEU A 136 -6.68 10.57 -5.05
N LYS A 137 -7.26 11.20 -6.08
CA LYS A 137 -7.86 10.50 -7.23
C LYS A 137 -6.83 9.68 -7.99
N ALA A 138 -5.65 10.22 -8.23
CA ALA A 138 -4.56 9.50 -8.90
C ALA A 138 -4.08 8.28 -8.08
N LEU A 139 -4.03 8.39 -6.76
CA LEU A 139 -3.71 7.27 -5.87
C LEU A 139 -4.80 6.18 -5.93
N MET A 140 -6.08 6.55 -5.96
CA MET A 140 -7.19 5.60 -6.14
C MET A 140 -7.16 4.91 -7.50
N GLU A 141 -6.91 5.67 -8.57
CA GLU A 141 -6.80 5.12 -9.91
C GLU A 141 -5.62 4.15 -10.00
N THR A 142 -4.47 4.50 -9.44
CA THR A 142 -3.29 3.63 -9.38
C THR A 142 -3.64 2.26 -8.80
N TRP A 143 -4.37 2.24 -7.68
CA TRP A 143 -4.83 0.99 -7.07
C TRP A 143 -5.77 0.20 -7.98
N GLY A 144 -6.78 0.87 -8.56
CA GLY A 144 -7.73 0.25 -9.48
C GLY A 144 -7.11 -0.24 -10.80
N ARG A 145 -5.88 0.21 -11.10
CA ARG A 145 -5.11 -0.20 -12.28
C ARG A 145 -4.04 -1.24 -11.97
N ALA A 146 -4.02 -1.87 -10.79
CA ALA A 146 -3.05 -2.91 -10.46
C ALA A 146 -3.03 -4.06 -11.50
N ASP A 147 -4.20 -4.42 -12.05
CA ASP A 147 -4.33 -5.37 -13.18
C ASP A 147 -4.53 -4.67 -14.55
N GLY A 148 -4.13 -3.41 -14.69
CA GLY A 148 -4.39 -2.61 -15.87
C GLY A 148 -3.20 -1.77 -16.33
N VAL A 149 -3.52 -0.62 -16.90
CA VAL A 149 -2.54 0.37 -17.35
C VAL A 149 -2.92 1.71 -16.76
N LEU A 150 -2.02 2.33 -16.01
CA LEU A 150 -2.13 3.72 -15.59
C LEU A 150 -1.65 4.60 -16.73
N ARG A 151 -2.47 5.58 -17.10
CA ARG A 151 -2.19 6.52 -18.20
C ARG A 151 -2.08 7.92 -17.64
N PRO A 152 -1.22 8.77 -18.22
CA PRO A 152 -1.13 10.15 -17.79
C PRO A 152 -2.39 10.91 -18.21
N ALA A 153 -2.73 11.96 -17.47
CA ALA A 153 -3.78 12.88 -17.88
C ALA A 153 -3.50 13.43 -19.30
N ALA A 154 -4.56 13.58 -20.08
CA ALA A 154 -4.46 14.16 -21.42
C ALA A 154 -4.14 15.66 -21.31
N TYR A 155 -2.92 16.04 -21.65
CA TYR A 155 -2.54 17.44 -21.83
C TYR A 155 -2.74 17.87 -23.29
N SER A 156 -3.03 19.15 -23.51
CA SER A 156 -3.09 19.70 -24.87
C SER A 156 -1.76 19.46 -25.59
N THR A 157 -1.81 18.80 -26.73
CA THR A 157 -0.65 18.53 -27.59
C THR A 157 -0.42 19.66 -28.60
N ALA A 158 -1.22 20.73 -28.56
CA ALA A 158 -1.08 21.88 -29.42
C ALA A 158 0.28 22.57 -29.16
N GLY A 159 1.17 22.52 -30.15
CA GLY A 159 2.52 23.09 -30.07
C GLY A 159 3.63 22.12 -29.66
N LEU A 160 3.32 20.85 -29.40
CA LEU A 160 4.34 19.82 -29.18
C LEU A 160 4.88 19.30 -30.52
N SER A 161 6.20 19.10 -30.59
CA SER A 161 6.81 18.35 -31.69
C SER A 161 6.38 16.87 -31.68
N SER A 162 6.46 16.19 -32.83
CA SER A 162 6.13 14.77 -32.95
C SER A 162 6.86 13.90 -31.92
N LYS A 163 8.13 14.22 -31.63
CA LYS A 163 8.95 13.54 -30.62
C LYS A 163 8.41 13.77 -29.20
N GLN A 164 7.97 14.98 -28.88
CA GLN A 164 7.38 15.27 -27.56
C GLN A 164 6.02 14.60 -27.37
N ALA A 165 5.21 14.49 -28.44
CA ALA A 165 3.94 13.77 -28.41
C ALA A 165 4.17 12.25 -28.19
N GLU A 166 5.18 11.67 -28.84
CA GLU A 166 5.57 10.27 -28.65
C GLU A 166 6.06 9.99 -27.23
N GLU A 167 6.92 10.86 -26.69
CA GLU A 167 7.39 10.73 -25.31
C GLU A 167 6.25 10.87 -24.29
N LEU A 168 5.24 11.70 -24.58
CA LEU A 168 4.04 11.79 -23.75
C LEU A 168 3.21 10.49 -23.80
N ALA A 169 3.09 9.88 -24.98
CA ALA A 169 2.38 8.60 -25.17
C ALA A 169 3.06 7.43 -24.46
N LYS A 170 4.39 7.47 -24.29
CA LYS A 170 5.18 6.48 -23.54
C LYS A 170 5.06 6.60 -22.02
N ARG A 171 4.48 7.69 -21.48
CA ARG A 171 4.28 7.90 -20.03
C ARG A 171 3.15 7.07 -19.43
N LEU A 172 2.98 5.83 -19.88
CA LEU A 172 2.06 4.84 -19.31
C LEU A 172 2.81 3.91 -18.35
N VAL A 173 2.09 3.36 -17.38
CA VAL A 173 2.63 2.35 -16.46
C VAL A 173 1.74 1.10 -16.54
N ARG A 174 2.32 -0.04 -16.93
CA ARG A 174 1.63 -1.33 -16.98
C ARG A 174 1.72 -2.03 -15.62
N LYS A 175 0.56 -2.45 -15.12
CA LYS A 175 0.40 -3.11 -13.82
C LYS A 175 1.11 -2.31 -12.71
N PRO A 176 0.81 -1.01 -12.53
CA PRO A 176 1.41 -0.21 -11.47
C PRO A 176 1.24 -0.92 -10.12
N SER A 177 2.31 -0.96 -9.33
CA SER A 177 2.28 -1.52 -7.98
C SER A 177 2.74 -0.46 -6.99
N LEU A 178 1.76 0.21 -6.39
CA LEU A 178 1.98 1.13 -5.29
C LEU A 178 1.52 0.44 -4.02
N THR A 179 2.42 0.23 -3.08
CA THR A 179 2.10 -0.16 -1.71
C THR A 179 2.16 1.10 -0.86
N MET A 180 1.12 1.37 -0.07
CA MET A 180 1.11 2.56 0.80
C MET A 180 0.96 2.18 2.26
N LEU A 181 1.72 2.84 3.12
CA LEU A 181 1.49 2.85 4.56
C LEU A 181 1.14 4.27 5.00
N ALA A 182 -0.16 4.51 5.15
CA ALA A 182 -0.69 5.75 5.70
C ALA A 182 -0.68 5.70 7.24
N MET A 183 -0.36 6.83 7.85
CA MET A 183 -0.38 7.00 9.30
C MET A 183 -1.14 8.26 9.66
N THR A 184 -2.00 8.17 10.66
CA THR A 184 -2.84 9.30 11.08
C THR A 184 -3.22 9.18 12.54
N THR A 185 -3.72 10.28 13.10
CA THR A 185 -4.40 10.28 14.40
C THR A 185 -5.91 10.13 14.21
N PRO A 186 -6.64 9.54 15.17
CA PRO A 186 -8.09 9.48 15.11
C PRO A 186 -8.71 10.84 14.82
N GLU A 187 -8.27 11.88 15.52
CA GLU A 187 -8.80 13.24 15.42
C GLU A 187 -8.69 13.78 13.99
N THR A 188 -7.46 13.79 13.44
CA THR A 188 -7.21 14.28 12.08
C THR A 188 -7.93 13.45 11.02
N LEU A 189 -8.08 12.14 11.23
CA LEU A 189 -8.77 11.26 10.31
C LEU A 189 -10.27 11.58 10.26
N PHE A 190 -10.94 11.59 11.42
CA PHE A 190 -12.39 11.78 11.47
C PHE A 190 -12.82 13.20 11.12
N GLU A 191 -12.01 14.21 11.42
CA GLU A 191 -12.24 15.58 10.94
C GLU A 191 -12.04 15.72 9.42
N GLY A 192 -11.15 14.90 8.84
CA GLY A 192 -10.89 14.88 7.39
C GLY A 192 -11.86 14.04 6.57
N LEU A 193 -12.58 13.14 7.23
CA LEU A 193 -13.58 12.27 6.61
C LEU A 193 -14.88 13.03 6.41
N THR A 194 -15.04 13.59 5.21
CA THR A 194 -16.35 14.08 4.75
C THR A 194 -17.19 12.92 4.25
N SER A 195 -18.53 13.06 4.32
CA SER A 195 -19.45 12.05 3.76
C SER A 195 -19.14 11.74 2.29
N ALA A 196 -18.67 12.72 1.51
CA ALA A 196 -18.26 12.54 0.12
C ALA A 196 -17.01 11.64 -0.05
N ALA A 197 -16.00 11.76 0.82
CA ALA A 197 -14.80 10.92 0.72
C ALA A 197 -15.07 9.44 1.07
N VAL A 198 -16.07 9.21 1.92
CA VAL A 198 -16.58 7.87 2.27
C VAL A 198 -17.38 7.29 1.11
N VAL A 199 -18.29 8.08 0.52
CA VAL A 199 -19.11 7.72 -0.65
C VAL A 199 -18.25 7.44 -1.89
N ASP A 200 -17.19 8.20 -2.12
CA ASP A 200 -16.29 8.01 -3.27
C ASP A 200 -15.44 6.71 -3.18
N GLY A 201 -15.65 5.90 -2.12
CA GLY A 201 -15.00 4.59 -1.92
C GLY A 201 -13.51 4.68 -1.61
N PHE A 202 -13.00 5.85 -1.25
CA PHE A 202 -11.58 6.07 -1.01
C PHE A 202 -11.07 5.19 0.14
N LEU A 203 -11.79 5.16 1.26
CA LEU A 203 -11.44 4.35 2.43
C LEU A 203 -11.49 2.85 2.16
N ASN A 204 -12.36 2.39 1.25
CA ASN A 204 -12.57 0.98 0.94
C ASN A 204 -11.32 0.32 0.34
N ARG A 205 -10.37 1.12 -0.15
CA ARG A 205 -9.09 0.66 -0.69
C ARG A 205 -8.03 0.42 0.38
N PHE A 206 -8.27 0.87 1.63
CA PHE A 206 -7.32 0.77 2.73
C PHE A 206 -7.67 -0.34 3.71
N ILE A 207 -6.71 -1.23 3.96
CA ILE A 207 -6.74 -2.10 5.13
C ILE A 207 -6.37 -1.24 6.34
N SER A 208 -7.37 -0.90 7.15
CA SER A 208 -7.24 0.05 8.24
C SER A 208 -7.19 -0.64 9.59
N VAL A 209 -6.25 -0.24 10.44
CA VAL A 209 -6.18 -0.69 11.84
C VAL A 209 -6.17 0.49 12.79
N HIS A 210 -7.04 0.39 13.78
CA HIS A 210 -7.19 1.39 14.83
C HIS A 210 -6.60 0.80 16.11
N SER A 211 -5.51 1.39 16.59
CA SER A 211 -4.92 0.95 17.86
C SER A 211 -5.77 1.47 19.02
N ASP A 212 -6.22 0.55 19.86
CA ASP A 212 -6.84 0.80 21.15
C ASP A 212 -5.79 1.09 22.26
N ARG A 213 -4.51 0.93 21.94
CA ARG A 213 -3.42 1.15 22.89
C ARG A 213 -3.15 2.65 23.02
N GLY A 214 -3.47 3.18 24.21
CA GLY A 214 -3.13 4.54 24.61
C GLY A 214 -1.62 4.80 24.69
N ARG A 215 -1.26 5.95 25.25
CA ARG A 215 0.15 6.33 25.42
C ARG A 215 0.88 5.32 26.32
N GLN A 216 1.97 4.76 25.81
CA GLN A 216 2.85 3.86 26.55
C GLN A 216 4.15 4.56 26.93
N LEU A 217 4.74 4.14 28.06
CA LEU A 217 6.13 4.45 28.39
C LEU A 217 7.04 3.83 27.33
N ALA A 218 8.05 4.60 26.90
CA ALA A 218 9.06 4.05 26.01
C ALA A 218 9.93 3.05 26.77
N ARG A 219 10.25 1.93 26.15
CA ARG A 219 11.27 1.00 26.66
C ARG A 219 12.61 1.22 25.96
N THR A 220 13.69 0.86 26.64
CA THR A 220 14.99 0.69 26.01
C THR A 220 14.94 -0.53 25.08
N VAL A 221 15.56 -0.39 23.91
CA VAL A 221 15.59 -1.41 22.88
C VAL A 221 17.03 -1.61 22.44
N GLU A 222 17.46 -2.86 22.41
CA GLU A 222 18.78 -3.22 21.89
C GLU A 222 18.78 -3.26 20.37
N ALA A 223 19.95 -3.09 19.76
CA ALA A 223 20.09 -3.23 18.32
C ALA A 223 19.93 -4.72 17.93
N VAL A 224 18.74 -5.07 17.44
CA VAL A 224 18.45 -6.42 16.94
C VAL A 224 18.60 -6.42 15.41
N ALA A 225 19.55 -7.20 14.90
CA ALA A 225 19.72 -7.35 13.46
C ALA A 225 18.46 -7.99 12.81
N PRO A 226 18.11 -7.61 11.58
CA PRO A 226 17.06 -8.29 10.82
C PRO A 226 17.33 -9.80 10.69
N PRO A 227 16.31 -10.67 10.80
CA PRO A 227 16.48 -12.11 10.59
C PRO A 227 16.93 -12.42 9.16
N GLU A 228 18.00 -13.20 8.98
CA GLU A 228 18.54 -13.53 7.66
C GLU A 228 17.54 -14.33 6.79
N GLU A 229 16.74 -15.21 7.40
CA GLU A 229 15.69 -15.95 6.71
C GLU A 229 14.63 -15.02 6.11
N LEU A 230 14.25 -13.96 6.83
CA LEU A 230 13.36 -12.92 6.32
C LEU A 230 14.01 -12.19 5.14
N LEU A 231 15.27 -11.76 5.28
CA LEU A 231 15.98 -11.06 4.20
C LEU A 231 16.13 -11.94 2.94
N ALA A 232 16.40 -13.23 3.12
CA ALA A 232 16.47 -14.20 2.03
C ALA A 232 15.12 -14.35 1.32
N TRP A 233 14.03 -14.48 2.07
CA TRP A 233 12.67 -14.53 1.52
C TRP A 233 12.32 -13.26 0.74
N MET A 234 12.68 -12.08 1.27
CA MET A 234 12.43 -10.79 0.60
C MET A 234 13.15 -10.71 -0.75
N ARG A 235 14.42 -11.13 -0.80
CA ARG A 235 15.20 -11.16 -2.05
C ARG A 235 14.60 -12.13 -3.06
N ASP A 236 14.21 -13.32 -2.63
CA ASP A 236 13.54 -14.31 -3.48
C ASP A 236 12.23 -13.75 -4.05
N ALA A 237 11.33 -13.27 -3.19
CA ALA A 237 10.05 -12.68 -3.57
C ALA A 237 10.21 -11.51 -4.55
N ALA A 238 11.22 -10.66 -4.35
CA ALA A 238 11.52 -9.49 -5.18
C ALA A 238 12.32 -9.80 -6.48
N SER A 239 12.75 -11.04 -6.66
CA SER A 239 13.44 -11.53 -7.87
C SER A 239 12.61 -12.53 -8.68
N ALA A 240 11.44 -12.92 -8.17
CA ALA A 240 10.56 -13.86 -8.84
C ALA A 240 10.07 -13.31 -10.18
N ALA A 241 10.38 -14.03 -11.26
CA ALA A 241 9.81 -13.88 -12.59
C ALA A 241 9.42 -15.28 -13.10
N ALA A 242 8.39 -15.39 -13.92
CA ALA A 242 8.00 -16.69 -14.50
C ALA A 242 9.03 -17.21 -15.52
N SER A 243 9.83 -16.33 -16.14
CA SER A 243 10.96 -16.67 -17.01
C SER A 243 12.30 -16.56 -16.26
N GLY A 244 12.89 -17.70 -15.92
CA GLY A 244 14.19 -17.78 -15.24
C GLY A 244 15.36 -17.36 -16.13
N GLY A 245 16.13 -16.36 -15.70
CA GLY A 245 17.36 -15.91 -16.36
C GLY A 245 18.08 -14.84 -15.53
N ASN A 246 19.33 -14.53 -15.89
CA ASN A 246 20.18 -13.55 -15.18
C ASN A 246 19.61 -12.10 -15.16
N LEU A 247 18.52 -11.84 -15.89
CA LEU A 247 17.79 -10.56 -15.90
C LEU A 247 16.60 -10.53 -14.94
N ALA A 248 16.24 -11.64 -14.27
CA ALA A 248 15.12 -11.72 -13.33
C ALA A 248 15.27 -10.77 -12.11
N CYS A 249 16.50 -10.31 -11.83
CA CYS A 249 16.78 -9.34 -10.78
C CYS A 249 16.47 -7.88 -11.19
N LEU A 250 16.33 -7.58 -12.49
CA LEU A 250 16.03 -6.24 -12.98
C LEU A 250 14.52 -6.00 -12.95
N GLN A 251 14.10 -4.83 -12.49
CA GLN A 251 12.70 -4.44 -12.58
C GLN A 251 12.31 -4.30 -14.06
N VAL A 252 11.21 -4.94 -14.44
CA VAL A 252 10.56 -4.71 -15.74
C VAL A 252 10.26 -3.22 -15.85
N ALA A 253 10.58 -2.61 -16.99
CA ALA A 253 10.32 -1.20 -17.23
C ALA A 253 8.83 -0.86 -17.06
N HIS A 254 8.51 0.42 -16.84
CA HIS A 254 7.14 0.86 -16.58
C HIS A 254 6.19 0.60 -17.76
N ASP A 255 6.69 0.62 -18.99
CA ASP A 255 5.93 0.47 -20.23
C ASP A 255 5.86 -0.98 -20.76
N MET A 256 6.54 -1.90 -20.09
CA MET A 256 6.59 -3.33 -20.42
C MET A 256 5.65 -4.15 -19.53
N GLU A 257 5.00 -5.14 -20.13
CA GLU A 257 4.11 -6.05 -19.41
C GLU A 257 4.95 -6.98 -18.51
N PRO A 258 4.71 -7.02 -17.19
CA PRO A 258 5.43 -7.95 -16.33
C PRO A 258 4.93 -9.39 -16.51
N ASP A 259 5.79 -10.36 -16.20
CA ASP A 259 5.50 -11.80 -16.27
C ASP A 259 5.44 -12.39 -14.84
N PRO A 260 4.30 -12.27 -14.14
CA PRO A 260 4.20 -12.61 -12.72
C PRO A 260 4.10 -14.12 -12.50
N LYS A 261 4.67 -14.58 -11.39
CA LYS A 261 4.42 -15.92 -10.86
C LYS A 261 2.99 -16.01 -10.34
N VAL A 262 2.25 -16.98 -10.86
CA VAL A 262 0.86 -17.23 -10.47
C VAL A 262 0.84 -18.12 -9.23
N MET A 263 0.12 -17.68 -8.19
CA MET A 263 -0.16 -18.44 -6.98
C MET A 263 -1.61 -18.91 -6.99
N ALA A 264 -1.81 -20.22 -6.87
CA ALA A 264 -3.15 -20.77 -6.69
C ALA A 264 -3.67 -20.41 -5.29
N LEU A 265 -4.90 -19.90 -5.21
CA LEU A 265 -5.58 -19.72 -3.94
C LEU A 265 -5.99 -21.10 -3.40
N ASP A 266 -5.64 -21.37 -2.13
CA ASP A 266 -6.03 -22.62 -1.50
C ASP A 266 -7.55 -22.62 -1.20
N ALA A 267 -8.12 -23.82 -1.10
CA ALA A 267 -9.56 -23.97 -0.85
C ALA A 267 -10.00 -23.35 0.49
N GLY A 268 -9.10 -23.20 1.46
CA GLY A 268 -9.36 -22.50 2.72
C GLY A 268 -9.47 -21.00 2.52
N ALA A 269 -8.54 -20.39 1.79
CA ALA A 269 -8.61 -18.97 1.43
C ALA A 269 -9.90 -18.64 0.66
N LEU A 270 -10.29 -19.48 -0.30
CA LEU A 270 -11.53 -19.30 -1.06
C LEU A 270 -12.79 -19.34 -0.17
N ARG A 271 -12.82 -20.21 0.85
CA ARG A 271 -13.92 -20.22 1.83
C ARG A 271 -13.97 -18.95 2.64
N VAL A 272 -12.83 -18.45 3.12
CA VAL A 272 -12.77 -17.20 3.89
C VAL A 272 -13.23 -16.02 3.03
N PHE A 273 -12.87 -15.97 1.75
CA PHE A 273 -13.35 -14.92 0.83
C PHE A 273 -14.87 -14.98 0.62
N ALA A 274 -15.43 -16.18 0.44
CA ALA A 274 -16.88 -16.35 0.32
C ALA A 274 -17.63 -15.96 1.61
N GLU A 275 -17.08 -16.32 2.78
CA GLU A 275 -17.63 -15.91 4.08
C GLU A 275 -17.58 -14.38 4.25
N LEU A 276 -16.48 -13.75 3.86
CA LEU A 276 -16.34 -12.30 3.89
C LEU A 276 -17.33 -11.61 2.95
N GLU A 277 -17.50 -12.11 1.73
CA GLU A 277 -18.45 -11.57 0.76
C GLU A 277 -19.89 -11.67 1.27
N HIS A 278 -20.27 -12.80 1.86
CA HIS A 278 -21.58 -12.95 2.50
C HIS A 278 -21.78 -11.97 3.66
N HIS A 279 -20.75 -11.79 4.51
CA HIS A 279 -20.81 -10.85 5.62
C HIS A 279 -20.96 -9.41 5.15
N VAL A 280 -20.17 -9.01 4.14
CA VAL A 280 -20.22 -7.70 3.50
C VAL A 280 -21.61 -7.44 2.92
N LEU A 281 -22.14 -8.36 2.12
CA LEU A 281 -23.47 -8.22 1.50
C LEU A 281 -24.58 -8.07 2.55
N GLN A 282 -24.57 -8.92 3.58
CA GLN A 282 -25.55 -8.83 4.67
C GLN A 282 -25.48 -7.47 5.38
N ARG A 283 -24.26 -6.96 5.60
CA ARG A 283 -24.06 -5.69 6.29
C ARG A 283 -24.42 -4.50 5.41
N SER A 284 -24.09 -4.52 4.12
CA SER A 284 -24.54 -3.52 3.14
C SER A 284 -26.06 -3.41 3.13
N ASN A 285 -26.78 -4.53 3.02
CA ASN A 285 -28.24 -4.54 3.01
C ASN A 285 -28.86 -3.98 4.31
N GLN A 286 -28.20 -4.15 5.46
CA GLN A 286 -28.65 -3.55 6.72
C GLN A 286 -28.45 -2.03 6.73
N LEU A 287 -27.32 -1.57 6.18
CA LEU A 287 -26.91 -0.17 6.18
C LEU A 287 -27.52 0.64 5.01
N ASP A 288 -28.13 -0.03 4.03
CA ASP A 288 -28.89 0.61 2.95
C ASP A 288 -30.00 1.52 3.50
N ALA A 289 -30.66 1.08 4.57
CA ALA A 289 -31.70 1.88 5.23
C ALA A 289 -31.17 3.19 5.83
N GLU A 290 -29.87 3.27 6.09
CA GLU A 290 -29.18 4.43 6.68
C GLU A 290 -28.36 5.22 5.64
N GLY A 291 -28.35 4.79 4.37
CA GLY A 291 -27.54 5.40 3.30
C GLY A 291 -26.04 5.17 3.46
N LEU A 292 -25.63 4.15 4.21
CA LEU A 292 -24.22 3.86 4.54
C LEU A 292 -23.70 2.57 3.90
N ALA A 293 -24.45 1.95 3.00
CA ALA A 293 -24.06 0.67 2.39
C ALA A 293 -22.75 0.71 1.61
N GLU A 294 -22.40 1.86 1.01
CA GLU A 294 -21.17 2.05 0.25
C GLU A 294 -19.91 1.94 1.13
N MET A 295 -20.04 2.07 2.46
CA MET A 295 -18.92 1.90 3.42
C MET A 295 -18.43 0.45 3.54
N MET A 296 -19.21 -0.52 3.06
CA MET A 296 -18.93 -1.94 3.22
C MET A 296 -18.35 -2.58 1.94
N THR A 297 -18.19 -1.83 0.86
CA THR A 297 -17.71 -2.33 -0.45
C THR A 297 -16.21 -2.51 -0.52
#